data_AF-A0A091TDZ9-F1
#
_entry.id   AF-A0A091TDZ9-F1
#
_cell.length_a   1.000
_cell.length_b   1.000
_cell.length_c   1.000
_cell.angle_alpha   90.00
_cell.angle_beta   90.00
_cell.angle_gamma   90.00
#
_symmetry.space_group_name_H-M   'P 1'
#
loop_
_entity.id
_entity.type
_entity.pdbx_description
1 polymer ?
#
loop_
_entity_poly.entity_id
_entity_poly.type
_entity_poly.pdbx_seq_one_letter_code
_entity_poly.pdbx_strand_id
1 'polypeptide(L)'
;PIIQEEAVKGMLSHLDTHKSMGPDGIHPRVLRELAEKLAKPLSIIYQQSWLRREVPEDWRLVNVTPIYKKGQKEDPGNYRPVSLTSVPGKIMEQLILRVLVGHMQDNQGI
;
A
#
# COMPACT_ATOMS: atom_id res chain seq x y z
N PRO A 1 8.17 -8.62 -12.62
CA PRO A 1 7.06 -9.48 -12.19
C PRO A 1 5.86 -9.24 -13.09
N ILE A 2 5.13 -10.29 -13.45
CA ILE A 2 3.82 -10.16 -14.08
C ILE A 2 2.82 -9.93 -12.94
N ILE A 3 2.08 -8.84 -13.01
CA ILE A 3 1.09 -8.50 -11.99
C ILE A 3 -0.26 -9.03 -12.43
N GLN A 4 -0.70 -10.12 -11.79
CA GLN A 4 -1.98 -10.76 -12.08
C GLN A 4 -3.14 -10.02 -11.42
N GLU A 5 -4.26 -9.93 -12.14
CA GLU A 5 -5.50 -9.31 -11.69
C GLU A 5 -6.05 -10.01 -10.44
N GLU A 6 -5.97 -11.33 -10.41
CA GLU A 6 -6.43 -12.20 -9.32
C GLU A 6 -5.65 -11.94 -8.04
N ALA A 7 -4.34 -11.69 -8.15
CA ALA A 7 -3.51 -11.32 -7.01
C ALA A 7 -3.93 -9.97 -6.43
N VAL A 8 -4.19 -8.98 -7.31
CA VAL A 8 -4.68 -7.65 -6.90
C VAL A 8 -6.06 -7.75 -6.26
N LYS A 9 -6.99 -8.49 -6.89
CA LYS A 9 -8.33 -8.76 -6.36
C LYS A 9 -8.27 -9.39 -4.98
N GLY A 10 -7.44 -10.42 -4.81
CA GLY A 10 -7.23 -11.07 -3.52
C GLY A 10 -6.76 -10.10 -2.45
N MET A 11 -5.83 -9.20 -2.76
CA MET A 11 -5.36 -8.19 -1.82
C MET A 11 -6.44 -7.14 -1.47
N LEU A 12 -7.21 -6.68 -2.46
CA LEU A 12 -8.31 -5.75 -2.26
C LEU A 12 -9.40 -6.36 -1.35
N SER A 13 -9.79 -7.61 -1.60
CA SER A 13 -10.82 -8.32 -0.82
C SER A 13 -10.44 -8.51 0.66
N HIS A 14 -9.16 -8.53 0.98
CA HIS A 14 -8.65 -8.73 2.35
C HIS A 14 -8.19 -7.43 3.03
N LEU A 15 -8.50 -6.27 2.46
CA LEU A 15 -8.19 -4.99 3.11
C LEU A 15 -8.90 -4.86 4.46
N ASP A 16 -8.16 -4.38 5.46
CA ASP A 16 -8.72 -3.96 6.73
C ASP A 16 -9.46 -2.62 6.56
N THR A 17 -10.79 -2.68 6.68
CA THR A 17 -11.67 -1.53 6.49
C THR A 17 -11.73 -0.57 7.66
N HIS A 18 -10.98 -0.83 8.72
CA HIS A 18 -10.84 0.09 9.84
C HIS A 18 -9.54 0.92 9.77
N LYS A 19 -8.74 0.75 8.70
CA LYS A 19 -7.56 1.60 8.45
C LYS A 19 -7.96 2.96 7.90
N SER A 20 -7.12 3.95 8.19
CA SER A 20 -7.25 5.31 7.67
C SER A 20 -7.02 5.36 6.15
N MET A 21 -7.69 6.31 5.49
CA MET A 21 -7.40 6.68 4.10
C MET A 21 -6.05 7.40 3.98
N GLY A 22 -5.46 7.33 2.79
CA GLY A 22 -4.28 8.12 2.45
C GLY A 22 -4.64 9.56 2.05
N PRO A 23 -3.67 10.32 1.51
CA PRO A 23 -3.91 11.66 0.99
C PRO A 23 -4.83 11.68 -0.24
N ASP A 24 -5.03 10.54 -0.90
CA ASP A 24 -5.96 10.33 -2.02
C ASP A 24 -7.44 10.37 -1.61
N GLY A 25 -7.75 10.37 -0.32
CA GLY A 25 -9.12 10.38 0.19
C GLY A 25 -9.87 9.06 0.00
N ILE A 26 -9.21 8.00 -0.50
CA ILE A 26 -9.86 6.73 -0.82
C ILE A 26 -9.84 5.83 0.42
N HIS A 27 -11.02 5.58 0.98
CA HIS A 27 -11.14 4.70 2.14
C HIS A 27 -10.94 3.23 1.75
N PRO A 28 -10.22 2.41 2.54
CA PRO A 28 -10.03 0.98 2.26
C PRO A 28 -11.33 0.20 2.06
N ARG A 29 -12.43 0.63 2.71
CA ARG A 29 -13.77 0.05 2.52
C ARG A 29 -14.26 0.13 1.08
N VAL A 30 -14.09 1.27 0.42
CA VAL A 30 -14.49 1.46 -0.97
C VAL A 30 -13.71 0.51 -1.88
N LEU A 31 -12.41 0.37 -1.65
CA LEU A 31 -11.54 -0.52 -2.41
C LEU A 31 -11.91 -1.99 -2.23
N ARG A 32 -12.26 -2.40 -1.01
CA ARG A 32 -12.68 -3.77 -0.71
C ARG A 32 -14.03 -4.11 -1.35
N GLU A 33 -15.02 -3.23 -1.20
CA GLU A 33 -16.37 -3.44 -1.74
C GLU A 33 -16.38 -3.42 -3.28
N LEU A 34 -15.48 -2.64 -3.89
CA LEU A 34 -15.33 -2.56 -5.34
C LEU A 34 -14.19 -3.43 -5.89
N ALA A 35 -13.69 -4.39 -5.11
CA ALA A 35 -12.53 -5.21 -5.48
C ALA A 35 -12.67 -5.86 -6.86
N GLU A 36 -13.86 -6.39 -7.18
CA GLU A 36 -14.16 -6.99 -8.48
C GLU A 36 -13.93 -6.04 -9.65
N LYS A 37 -14.37 -4.78 -9.50
CA LYS A 37 -14.33 -3.79 -10.57
C LYS A 37 -12.97 -3.09 -10.66
N LEU A 38 -12.28 -2.96 -9.52
CA LEU A 38 -11.02 -2.24 -9.42
C LEU A 38 -9.78 -3.12 -9.67
N ALA A 39 -9.90 -4.44 -9.55
CA ALA A 39 -8.78 -5.35 -9.77
C ALA A 39 -8.15 -5.19 -11.17
N LYS A 40 -8.98 -5.15 -12.22
CA LYS A 40 -8.48 -4.97 -13.59
C LYS A 40 -7.73 -3.65 -13.79
N PRO A 41 -8.33 -2.47 -13.56
CA PRO A 41 -7.64 -1.22 -13.81
C PRO A 41 -6.38 -1.08 -12.93
N LEU A 42 -6.43 -1.50 -11.66
CA LEU A 42 -5.26 -1.43 -10.79
C LEU A 42 -4.13 -2.35 -11.24
N SER A 43 -4.42 -3.58 -11.70
CA SER A 43 -3.38 -4.47 -12.23
C SER A 43 -2.67 -3.89 -13.46
N ILE A 44 -3.41 -3.22 -14.35
CA ILE A 44 -2.83 -2.50 -15.49
C ILE A 44 -1.93 -1.35 -15.01
N ILE A 45 -2.41 -0.53 -14.06
CA ILE A 45 -1.63 0.60 -13.51
C ILE A 45 -0.35 0.08 -12.84
N TYR A 46 -0.43 -0.95 -12.00
CA TYR A 46 0.74 -1.52 -11.35
C TYR A 46 1.73 -2.10 -12.37
N GLN A 47 1.24 -2.79 -13.40
CA GLN A 47 2.09 -3.36 -14.44
C GLN A 47 2.82 -2.27 -15.23
N GLN A 48 2.12 -1.19 -15.60
CA GLN A 48 2.74 -0.04 -16.27
C GLN A 48 3.73 0.66 -15.34
N SER A 49 3.38 0.82 -14.07
CA SER A 49 4.25 1.45 -13.07
C SER A 49 5.57 0.68 -12.91
N TRP A 50 5.48 -0.65 -12.88
CA TRP A 50 6.66 -1.52 -12.84
C TRP A 50 7.54 -1.38 -14.10
N LEU A 51 6.93 -1.39 -15.29
CA LEU A 51 7.67 -1.33 -16.56
C LEU A 51 8.32 0.04 -16.78
N ARG A 52 7.62 1.12 -16.42
CA ARG A 52 8.08 2.51 -16.63
C ARG A 52 8.95 3.04 -15.50
N ARG A 53 8.99 2.35 -14.35
CA ARG A 53 9.66 2.82 -13.11
C ARG A 53 9.10 4.15 -12.60
N GLU A 54 7.82 4.37 -12.86
CA GLU A 54 7.08 5.56 -12.48
C GLU A 54 5.83 5.14 -11.72
N VAL A 55 5.39 5.94 -10.76
CA VAL A 55 4.15 5.69 -10.02
C VAL A 55 3.27 6.93 -10.11
N PRO A 56 1.94 6.79 -9.97
CA PRO A 56 1.04 7.94 -9.83
C PRO A 56 1.55 8.93 -8.77
N GLU A 57 1.40 10.23 -9.05
CA GLU A 57 1.85 11.29 -8.15
C GLU A 57 1.20 11.17 -6.77
N ASP A 58 -0.10 10.85 -6.72
CA ASP A 58 -0.85 10.62 -5.49
C ASP A 58 -0.23 9.56 -4.58
N TRP A 59 0.47 8.57 -5.14
CA TRP A 59 1.13 7.51 -4.37
C TRP A 59 2.46 7.97 -3.76
N ARG A 60 3.02 9.06 -4.27
CA ARG A 60 4.24 9.70 -3.73
C ARG A 60 3.91 10.69 -2.61
N LEU A 61 2.65 11.08 -2.48
CA LEU A 61 2.18 11.97 -1.42
C LEU A 61 1.94 11.20 -0.12
N VAL A 62 2.09 11.89 1.00
CA VAL A 62 1.94 11.31 2.33
C VAL A 62 1.41 12.33 3.33
N ASN A 63 0.47 11.90 4.17
CA ASN A 63 0.07 12.67 5.35
C ASN A 63 0.90 12.20 6.55
N VAL A 64 1.74 13.08 7.10
CA VAL A 64 2.53 12.78 8.29
C VAL A 64 1.73 13.13 9.54
N THR A 65 1.36 12.12 10.32
CA THR A 65 0.60 12.30 11.56
C THR A 65 1.47 11.97 12.77
N PRO A 66 1.58 12.85 13.78
CA PRO A 66 2.31 12.54 15.00
C PRO A 66 1.50 11.58 15.88
N ILE A 67 2.09 10.44 16.23
CA ILE A 67 1.53 9.49 17.20
C ILE A 67 2.26 9.65 18.52
N TYR A 68 1.52 10.00 19.56
CA TYR A 68 2.03 10.11 20.91
C TYR A 68 2.61 8.77 21.40
N LYS A 69 3.80 8.80 21.99
CA LYS A 69 4.46 7.63 22.59
C LYS A 69 4.24 7.58 24.10
N LYS A 70 4.84 8.53 24.84
CA LYS A 70 4.85 8.61 26.32
C LYS A 70 5.47 9.95 26.76
N GLY A 71 5.30 10.37 28.02
CA GLY A 71 5.91 11.57 28.57
C GLY A 71 4.95 12.77 28.64
N GLN A 72 5.48 13.98 28.49
CA GLN A 72 4.68 15.21 28.43
C GLN A 72 4.15 15.39 27.01
N LYS A 73 2.86 15.76 26.86
CA LYS A 73 2.22 15.91 25.54
C LYS A 73 2.65 17.20 24.83
N GLU A 74 3.20 18.13 25.60
CA GLU A 74 3.66 19.44 25.14
C GLU A 74 5.06 19.34 24.50
N ASP A 75 5.80 18.28 24.79
CA ASP A 75 7.13 18.02 24.25
C ASP A 75 7.02 17.25 22.90
N PRO A 76 7.40 17.87 21.76
CA PRO A 76 7.36 17.23 20.45
C PRO A 76 8.20 15.94 20.35
N GLY A 77 9.26 15.82 21.16
CA GLY A 77 10.12 14.63 21.21
C GLY A 77 9.39 13.36 21.67
N ASN A 78 8.25 13.51 22.33
CA ASN A 78 7.42 12.42 22.84
C ASN A 78 6.47 11.82 21.80
N TYR A 79 6.60 12.22 20.53
CA TYR A 79 5.81 11.69 19.41
C TYR A 79 6.71 10.89 18.43
N ARG A 80 6.10 10.02 17.63
CA ARG A 80 6.69 9.52 16.37
C ARG A 80 5.89 10.06 15.21
N PRO A 81 6.53 10.54 14.14
CA PRO A 81 5.84 10.73 12.88
C PRO A 81 5.44 9.37 12.30
N VAL A 82 4.23 9.28 11.76
CA VAL A 82 3.79 8.14 10.95
C VAL A 82 3.26 8.66 9.62
N SER A 83 3.71 8.00 8.55
CA SER A 83 3.34 8.28 7.17
C SER A 83 2.07 7.53 6.77
N LEU A 84 0.99 8.26 6.51
CA LEU A 84 -0.21 7.72 5.87
C LEU A 84 -0.07 7.87 4.35
N THR A 85 0.20 6.75 3.66
CA THR A 85 0.29 6.67 2.20
C THR A 85 -1.01 6.11 1.60
N SER A 86 -1.19 6.34 0.30
CA SER A 86 -2.29 5.82 -0.52
C SER A 86 -2.44 4.30 -0.38
N VAL A 87 -3.68 3.81 -0.28
CA VAL A 87 -3.96 2.37 -0.11
C VAL A 87 -3.57 1.57 -1.36
N PRO A 88 -3.90 2.00 -2.60
CA PRO A 88 -3.35 1.40 -3.82
C PRO A 88 -1.81 1.39 -3.86
N GLY A 89 -1.16 2.48 -3.44
CA GLY A 89 0.31 2.54 -3.33
C GLY A 89 0.87 1.44 -2.41
N LYS A 90 0.29 1.28 -1.22
CA LYS A 90 0.67 0.21 -0.28
C LYS A 90 0.45 -1.20 -0.86
N ILE A 91 -0.60 -1.41 -1.65
CA ILE A 91 -0.83 -2.70 -2.31
C ILE A 91 0.30 -3.02 -3.29
N MET A 92 0.75 -2.03 -4.08
CA MET A 92 1.89 -2.21 -4.97
C MET A 92 3.19 -2.54 -4.20
N GLU A 93 3.46 -1.82 -3.12
CA GLU A 93 4.62 -2.10 -2.24
C GLU A 93 4.59 -3.54 -1.71
N GLN A 94 3.42 -4.01 -1.27
CA GLN A 94 3.23 -5.38 -0.78
C GLN A 94 3.40 -6.43 -1.88
N LEU A 95 2.98 -6.15 -3.12
CA LEU A 95 3.25 -7.03 -4.26
C LEU A 95 4.75 -7.16 -4.52
N ILE A 96 5.48 -6.05 -4.51
CA ILE A 96 6.93 -6.04 -4.71
C ILE A 96 7.62 -6.80 -3.57
N LEU A 97 7.21 -6.56 -2.33
CA LEU A 97 7.75 -7.25 -1.15
C LEU A 97 7.59 -8.76 -1.27
N ARG A 98 6.41 -9.25 -1.69
CA ARG A 98 6.17 -10.69 -1.89
C ARG A 98 7.12 -11.30 -2.92
N VAL A 99 7.36 -10.60 -4.02
CA VAL A 99 8.29 -11.06 -5.08
C VAL A 99 9.72 -11.11 -4.55
N LEU A 100 10.15 -10.07 -3.83
CA LEU A 100 11.50 -10.02 -3.25
C LEU A 100 11.72 -11.12 -2.21
N VAL A 101 10.78 -11.31 -1.29
CA VAL A 101 10.85 -12.35 -0.26
C VAL A 101 10.84 -13.74 -0.88
N GLY A 102 9.97 -14.00 -1.87
CA GLY A 102 9.95 -15.27 -2.59
C GLY A 102 11.30 -15.57 -3.24
N HIS A 103 11.87 -14.61 -3.96
CA HIS A 103 13.20 -14.76 -4.57
C HIS A 103 14.30 -15.00 -3.53
N MET A 104 14.23 -14.38 -2.34
CA MET A 104 15.18 -14.63 -1.26
C MET A 104 15.06 -16.05 -0.70
N GLN A 105 13.84 -16.58 -0.58
CA GLN A 105 13.59 -17.93 -0.09
C GLN A 105 14.05 -18.99 -1.10
N ASP A 106 13.73 -18.80 -2.39
CA ASP A 106 14.13 -19.70 -3.47
C ASP A 106 15.66 -19.79 -3.60
N ASN A 107 16.35 -18.66 -3.42
CA ASN A 107 17.81 -18.59 -3.48
C ASN A 107 18.52 -18.98 -2.17
N GLN A 108 17.78 -19.24 -1.09
CA GLN A 108 18.35 -19.72 0.17
C GLN A 108 18.51 -21.25 0.24
N GLY A 109 18.09 -22.00 -0.79
CA GLY A 109 18.39 -23.43 -0.91
C GLY A 109 18.06 -24.22 0.35
N ILE A 110 16.86 -24.04 0.89
CA ILE A 110 16.30 -24.93 1.93
C ILE A 110 15.36 -25.92 1.26
#